data_AF-A0A847EDV1-F1
#
_entry.id   AF-A0A847EDV1-F1
#
_cell.length_a   1.000
_cell.length_b   1.000
_cell.length_c   1.000
_cell.angle_alpha   90.00
_cell.angle_beta   90.00
_cell.angle_gamma   90.00
#
_symmetry.space_group_name_H-M   'P 1'
#
loop_
_entity.id
_entity.type
_entity.pdbx_description
1 polymer ?
#
loop_
_entity_poly.entity_id
_entity_poly.type
_entity_poly.pdbx_seq_one_letter_code
_entity_poly.pdbx_strand_id
1 'polypeptide(L)'
;MKFSVGFKIMKLKNKLFASAVAFTMVLSLVAVPASAQTTAELTAQINSLLAMIAQLQAQIASITTGGYAATTFTKDLTVGSTGAEVSALQQFLVSKGFLTMPAGVAYGYFGSLTKAALAGYQASVGIAPAAGYFGPITRAHLNALTPTTTPGSTTVGAITTPGVEGTLSVSSNNSGLVSTIYEGDENVAILGFNVEAKNSDIAVQRVKLDLGDTTQIYNKIYSKIYVTDGSNVLASSDLNSSTVVKDNGRYYITLTGFNFVVSKDAKKQVVIKADVMPTIDSTLISQTYTVRLAENGVRGVDGAGIDQYAGGTSITKSVTTAKSLTDSAALKMSLNNSSPKKSEVVASEGSNNNELDKLSVLVFDVKAEKDNVTLNDLKVNFVVAGGNADVSTVYLYEGSTELDNASLNGNVASFTGLDYNISKDATKTLTVKVDVRNAGEAVTTITASSSASDLVAENSVGDTVARSGSANGYDISVRSAGLEIALVSRSITTNGVTQASDATSTLTATFNVRVKALGDDITLGTVASSTPMFNNTNSFAVYKNGVACDHGSTVAVSYTLPSSCTPSEANNCVLAEGNEITFPVTFQIYGRQANGTALTSGIYSVGIAQVQWGYNKSSTFMAGEIDWSTSEVSFP
;
A
#
# COMPACT_ATOMS: atom_id res chain seq x y z
N MET A 1 67.99 19.22 -32.92
CA MET A 1 67.08 20.22 -32.31
C MET A 1 67.08 21.46 -33.22
N LYS A 2 65.89 21.99 -33.55
CA LYS A 2 65.56 23.13 -34.44
C LYS A 2 65.05 22.78 -35.84
N PHE A 3 63.74 22.99 -36.02
CA PHE A 3 63.05 23.53 -37.22
C PHE A 3 61.78 24.23 -36.67
N SER A 4 61.71 25.56 -36.59
CA SER A 4 61.38 26.56 -37.63
C SER A 4 59.89 26.52 -38.04
N VAL A 5 59.00 27.30 -37.38
CA VAL A 5 58.49 28.66 -37.75
C VAL A 5 57.24 28.60 -38.65
N GLY A 6 56.17 29.34 -38.28
CA GLY A 6 55.23 29.89 -39.29
C GLY A 6 53.74 30.03 -38.94
N PHE A 7 53.40 31.05 -38.15
CA PHE A 7 52.23 31.96 -38.23
C PHE A 7 50.98 31.58 -39.08
N LYS A 8 49.77 31.69 -38.50
CA LYS A 8 48.57 32.15 -39.24
C LYS A 8 47.55 32.84 -38.33
N ILE A 9 47.38 34.14 -38.54
CA ILE A 9 46.35 35.00 -37.94
C ILE A 9 45.08 35.02 -38.83
N MET A 10 43.96 34.94 -38.13
CA MET A 10 42.54 35.16 -38.44
C MET A 10 42.17 36.21 -39.51
N LYS A 11 41.07 35.97 -40.26
CA LYS A 11 40.01 36.97 -40.56
C LYS A 11 38.73 36.38 -41.19
N LEU A 12 37.61 36.86 -40.64
CA LEU A 12 36.18 36.71 -41.00
C LEU A 12 35.83 36.91 -42.49
N LYS A 13 34.72 36.33 -42.97
CA LYS A 13 33.44 37.06 -43.25
C LYS A 13 32.31 36.18 -43.84
N ASN A 14 31.11 36.68 -43.58
CA ASN A 14 29.74 36.17 -43.80
C ASN A 14 29.26 35.95 -45.24
N LYS A 15 28.28 35.02 -45.35
CA LYS A 15 26.98 35.03 -46.08
C LYS A 15 26.89 35.63 -47.50
N LEU A 16 26.25 34.88 -48.43
CA LEU A 16 24.96 35.26 -49.07
C LEU A 16 24.47 34.24 -50.13
N PHE A 17 23.14 34.11 -50.19
CA PHE A 17 22.30 33.41 -51.17
C PHE A 17 22.25 34.13 -52.54
N ALA A 18 21.99 33.39 -53.64
CA ALA A 18 21.24 33.80 -54.86
C ALA A 18 21.43 32.71 -55.95
N SER A 19 20.44 31.89 -56.33
CA SER A 19 19.27 32.12 -57.21
C SER A 19 19.56 32.18 -58.73
N ALA A 20 18.92 31.23 -59.44
CA ALA A 20 18.28 31.31 -60.77
C ALA A 20 19.07 31.64 -62.07
N VAL A 21 19.01 30.67 -62.99
CA VAL A 21 18.72 30.71 -64.45
C VAL A 21 19.09 31.97 -65.24
N ALA A 22 19.95 31.82 -66.25
CA ALA A 22 19.83 32.55 -67.53
C ALA A 22 20.57 31.83 -68.67
N PHE A 23 19.85 31.57 -69.76
CA PHE A 23 20.34 31.08 -71.04
C PHE A 23 20.64 32.29 -71.93
N THR A 24 21.89 32.49 -72.38
CA THR A 24 22.21 33.40 -73.50
C THR A 24 23.38 32.85 -74.30
N MET A 25 23.12 32.58 -75.58
CA MET A 25 24.03 32.05 -76.60
C MET A 25 24.46 33.20 -77.53
N VAL A 26 25.77 33.50 -77.64
CA VAL A 26 26.37 34.14 -78.83
C VAL A 26 27.80 33.61 -79.03
N LEU A 27 28.09 33.30 -80.29
CA LEU A 27 29.12 32.41 -80.85
C LEU A 27 30.28 33.23 -81.46
N SER A 28 31.55 32.90 -81.18
CA SER A 28 32.69 33.14 -82.12
C SER A 28 33.99 32.43 -81.72
N LEU A 29 34.13 31.19 -82.21
CA LEU A 29 35.29 30.51 -82.83
C LEU A 29 36.73 30.88 -82.38
N VAL A 30 37.37 29.99 -81.60
CA VAL A 30 38.74 29.49 -81.85
C VAL A 30 38.79 27.99 -81.48
N ALA A 31 39.33 27.18 -82.40
CA ALA A 31 39.38 25.73 -82.34
C ALA A 31 40.33 25.19 -81.25
N VAL A 32 39.84 24.24 -80.47
CA VAL A 32 40.64 23.29 -79.67
C VAL A 32 40.01 21.91 -79.91
N PRO A 33 40.79 20.85 -80.18
CA PRO A 33 40.23 19.52 -80.45
C PRO A 33 39.37 19.05 -79.28
N ALA A 34 38.22 18.45 -79.60
CA ALA A 34 37.41 17.73 -78.64
C ALA A 34 38.22 16.54 -78.11
N SER A 35 38.78 16.68 -76.91
CA SER A 35 39.23 15.53 -76.13
C SER A 35 37.98 14.71 -75.82
N ALA A 36 37.80 13.62 -76.56
CA ALA A 36 36.80 12.62 -76.25
C ALA A 36 37.07 12.13 -74.81
N GLN A 37 36.13 12.40 -73.91
CA GLN A 37 36.20 11.95 -72.53
C GLN A 37 36.34 10.43 -72.56
N THR A 38 37.51 9.93 -72.13
CA THR A 38 37.84 8.52 -72.23
C THR A 38 36.95 7.71 -71.29
N THR A 39 36.72 6.43 -71.59
CA THR A 39 35.97 5.51 -70.70
C THR A 39 36.57 5.46 -69.29
N ALA A 40 37.87 5.74 -69.15
CA ALA A 40 38.55 5.88 -67.86
C ALA A 40 38.11 7.14 -67.07
N GLU A 41 37.94 8.29 -67.73
CA GLU A 41 37.47 9.53 -67.11
C GLU A 41 35.98 9.45 -66.73
N LEU A 42 35.16 8.77 -67.54
CA LEU A 42 33.77 8.45 -67.19
C LEU A 42 33.69 7.50 -65.98
N THR A 43 34.58 6.50 -65.89
CA THR A 43 34.65 5.59 -64.74
C THR A 43 35.11 6.32 -63.46
N ALA A 44 36.06 7.25 -63.59
CA ALA A 44 36.50 8.10 -62.47
C ALA A 44 35.39 9.03 -61.98
N GLN A 45 34.57 9.58 -62.88
CA GLN A 45 33.39 10.37 -62.52
C GLN A 45 32.31 9.51 -61.84
N ILE A 46 32.07 8.28 -62.31
CA ILE A 46 31.14 7.34 -61.67
C ILE A 46 31.60 6.98 -60.25
N ASN A 47 32.89 6.74 -60.04
CA ASN A 47 33.43 6.43 -58.71
C ASN A 47 33.39 7.65 -57.77
N SER A 48 33.61 8.86 -58.29
CA SER A 48 33.45 10.10 -57.51
C SER A 48 31.99 10.34 -57.10
N LEU A 49 31.05 10.07 -58.01
CA LEU A 49 29.61 10.14 -57.71
C LEU A 49 29.17 9.07 -56.72
N LEU A 50 29.71 7.85 -56.80
CA LEU A 50 29.46 6.79 -55.81
C LEU A 50 30.03 7.15 -54.42
N ALA A 51 31.21 7.78 -54.36
CA ALA A 51 31.78 8.27 -53.11
C ALA A 51 30.96 9.43 -52.53
N MET A 52 30.44 10.33 -53.37
CA MET A 52 29.55 11.40 -52.95
C MET A 52 28.19 10.85 -52.48
N ILE A 53 27.65 9.81 -53.13
CA ILE A 53 26.45 9.08 -52.67
C ILE A 53 26.73 8.37 -51.35
N ALA A 54 27.90 7.74 -51.16
CA ALA A 54 28.25 7.11 -49.89
C ALA A 54 28.42 8.14 -48.77
N GLN A 55 28.97 9.33 -49.06
CA GLN A 55 29.09 10.43 -48.10
C GLN A 55 27.73 11.07 -47.79
N LEU A 56 26.84 11.21 -48.78
CA LEU A 56 25.45 11.62 -48.59
C LEU A 56 24.65 10.55 -47.84
N GLN A 57 24.90 9.26 -48.08
CA GLN A 57 24.33 8.15 -47.32
C GLN A 57 24.87 8.11 -45.88
N ALA A 58 26.12 8.52 -45.62
CA ALA A 58 26.67 8.67 -44.28
C ALA A 58 26.15 9.94 -43.57
N GLN A 59 25.90 11.02 -44.30
CA GLN A 59 25.23 12.21 -43.80
C GLN A 59 23.74 11.94 -43.52
N ILE A 60 23.07 11.17 -44.38
CA ILE A 60 21.72 10.67 -44.15
C ILE A 60 21.74 9.68 -42.99
N ALA A 61 22.74 8.80 -42.87
CA ALA A 61 22.88 7.88 -41.75
C ALA A 61 23.09 8.61 -40.42
N SER A 62 23.81 9.75 -40.40
CA SER A 62 24.00 10.60 -39.22
C SER A 62 22.80 11.51 -38.94
N ILE A 63 21.98 11.83 -39.94
CA ILE A 63 20.66 12.46 -39.77
C ILE A 63 19.60 11.42 -39.34
N THR A 64 19.72 10.16 -39.74
CA THR A 64 18.82 9.05 -39.37
C THR A 64 19.26 8.31 -38.10
N THR A 65 20.46 8.57 -37.58
CA THR A 65 20.90 8.19 -36.22
C THR A 65 20.92 9.36 -35.24
N GLY A 66 20.51 10.56 -35.67
CA GLY A 66 19.85 11.56 -34.84
C GLY A 66 18.36 11.26 -34.67
N GLY A 67 17.99 9.98 -34.66
CA GLY A 67 16.64 9.56 -34.31
C GLY A 67 16.34 10.08 -32.92
N TYR A 68 15.35 10.96 -32.82
CA TYR A 68 14.63 11.15 -31.56
C TYR A 68 14.11 9.77 -31.18
N ALA A 69 14.85 9.05 -30.34
CA ALA A 69 14.25 7.98 -29.61
C ALA A 69 13.04 8.62 -28.93
N ALA A 70 11.84 8.12 -29.22
CA ALA A 70 10.67 8.35 -28.39
C ALA A 70 11.07 7.83 -27.01
N THR A 71 11.69 8.71 -26.23
CA THR A 71 12.33 8.33 -24.98
C THR A 71 11.18 8.31 -24.01
N THR A 72 10.65 7.12 -23.75
CA THR A 72 9.70 6.95 -22.66
C THR A 72 10.44 7.32 -21.39
N PHE A 73 10.09 8.45 -20.81
CA PHE A 73 10.60 8.84 -19.51
C PHE A 73 10.06 7.85 -18.50
N THR A 74 10.93 7.20 -17.73
CA THR A 74 10.55 6.20 -16.72
C THR A 74 10.83 6.66 -15.30
N LYS A 75 11.63 7.72 -15.13
CA LYS A 75 12.05 8.23 -13.83
C LYS A 75 11.53 9.64 -13.58
N ASP A 76 11.39 10.00 -12.31
CA ASP A 76 11.23 11.40 -11.94
C ASP A 76 12.60 12.09 -12.03
N LEU A 77 12.64 13.31 -12.58
CA LEU A 77 13.88 14.08 -12.73
C LEU A 77 13.80 15.37 -11.92
N THR A 78 14.86 15.69 -11.19
CA THR A 78 14.97 16.90 -10.35
C THR A 78 16.38 17.47 -10.44
N VAL A 79 16.63 18.60 -9.77
CA VAL A 79 17.96 19.21 -9.71
C VAL A 79 18.98 18.21 -9.17
N GLY A 80 20.07 18.01 -9.91
CA GLY A 80 21.10 17.02 -9.61
C GLY A 80 20.95 15.70 -10.37
N SER A 81 19.80 15.43 -11.01
CA SER A 81 19.65 14.25 -11.87
C SER A 81 20.61 14.31 -13.07
N THR A 82 21.15 13.16 -13.46
CA THR A 82 22.01 13.02 -14.65
C THR A 82 21.57 11.87 -15.54
N GLY A 83 22.03 11.87 -16.79
CA GLY A 83 21.90 10.73 -17.71
C GLY A 83 20.99 10.99 -18.91
N ALA A 84 20.66 9.91 -19.63
CA ALA A 84 20.02 9.98 -20.94
C ALA A 84 18.61 10.62 -20.90
N GLU A 85 17.80 10.34 -19.88
CA GLU A 85 16.47 10.97 -19.73
C GLU A 85 16.58 12.47 -19.46
N VAL A 86 17.63 12.93 -18.75
CA VAL A 86 17.88 14.37 -18.58
C VAL A 86 18.30 15.02 -19.89
N SER A 87 19.15 14.34 -20.68
CA SER A 87 19.52 14.81 -22.02
C SER A 87 18.31 14.89 -22.95
N ALA A 88 17.39 13.93 -22.89
CA ALA A 88 16.15 13.92 -23.68
C ALA A 88 15.21 15.06 -23.27
N LEU A 89 15.03 15.28 -21.97
CA LEU A 89 14.23 16.39 -21.43
C LEU A 89 14.80 17.75 -21.86
N GLN A 90 16.12 17.93 -21.76
CA GLN A 90 16.76 19.18 -22.14
C GLN A 90 16.63 19.45 -23.65
N GLN A 91 16.80 18.44 -24.49
CA GLN A 91 16.58 18.56 -25.94
C GLN A 91 15.12 18.91 -26.26
N PHE A 92 14.16 18.29 -25.57
CA PHE A 92 12.74 18.65 -25.68
C PHE A 92 12.51 20.13 -25.33
N LEU A 93 13.02 20.60 -24.19
CA LEU A 93 12.86 21.99 -23.76
C LEU A 93 13.54 22.98 -24.71
N VAL A 94 14.69 22.63 -25.29
CA VAL A 94 15.35 23.44 -26.34
C VAL A 94 14.49 23.51 -27.59
N SER A 95 13.94 22.37 -28.04
CA SER A 95 13.06 22.32 -29.23
C SER A 95 11.76 23.12 -29.06
N LYS A 96 11.26 23.23 -27.83
CA LYS A 96 10.08 24.02 -27.48
C LYS A 96 10.41 25.49 -27.17
N GLY A 97 11.69 25.87 -27.22
CA GLY A 97 12.15 27.24 -26.99
C GLY A 97 12.21 27.68 -25.52
N PHE A 98 12.02 26.76 -24.56
CA PHE A 98 12.06 27.05 -23.13
C PHE A 98 13.47 26.99 -22.54
N LEU A 99 14.41 26.32 -23.21
CA LEU A 99 15.81 26.19 -22.76
C LEU A 99 16.76 26.69 -23.86
N THR A 100 17.73 27.52 -23.47
CA THR A 100 18.87 27.89 -24.33
C THR A 100 20.15 27.37 -23.68
N MET A 101 20.87 26.49 -24.39
CA MET A 101 22.13 25.92 -23.88
C MET A 101 23.30 26.87 -24.16
N PRO A 102 24.15 27.19 -23.16
CA PRO A 102 25.39 27.92 -23.39
C PRO A 102 26.34 27.15 -24.31
N ALA A 103 27.07 27.87 -25.17
CA ALA A 103 28.02 27.25 -26.09
C ALA A 103 29.12 26.48 -25.32
N GLY A 104 29.31 25.20 -25.66
CA GLY A 104 30.31 24.32 -25.04
C GLY A 104 29.81 23.49 -23.83
N VAL A 105 28.54 23.61 -23.43
CA VAL A 105 27.96 22.80 -22.35
C VAL A 105 27.24 21.57 -22.92
N ALA A 106 27.60 20.38 -22.44
CA ALA A 106 26.96 19.13 -22.84
C ALA A 106 25.61 18.93 -22.12
N TYR A 107 24.70 18.22 -22.77
CA TYR A 107 23.43 17.76 -22.18
C TYR A 107 23.67 16.66 -21.13
N GLY A 108 22.71 16.47 -20.23
CA GLY A 108 22.65 15.31 -19.34
C GLY A 108 22.87 15.61 -17.85
N TYR A 109 22.84 16.89 -17.43
CA TYR A 109 22.80 17.29 -16.02
C TYR A 109 21.67 18.28 -15.76
N PHE A 110 20.77 17.96 -14.83
CA PHE A 110 19.61 18.77 -14.49
C PHE A 110 20.02 19.85 -13.48
N GLY A 111 20.35 21.03 -13.99
CA GLY A 111 20.70 22.20 -13.17
C GLY A 111 19.57 23.21 -12.99
N SER A 112 19.91 24.37 -12.43
CA SER A 112 18.97 25.49 -12.24
C SER A 112 18.33 25.98 -13.54
N LEU A 113 19.07 26.00 -14.65
CA LEU A 113 18.56 26.38 -15.97
C LEU A 113 17.49 25.41 -16.48
N THR A 114 17.70 24.10 -16.31
CA THR A 114 16.72 23.07 -16.70
C THR A 114 15.49 23.11 -15.82
N LYS A 115 15.65 23.37 -14.51
CA LYS A 115 14.53 23.58 -13.59
C LYS A 115 13.65 24.76 -14.02
N ALA A 116 14.25 25.91 -14.28
CA ALA A 116 13.52 27.11 -14.69
C ALA A 116 12.81 26.92 -16.04
N ALA A 117 13.49 26.29 -17.01
CA ALA A 117 12.90 25.96 -18.30
C ALA A 117 11.71 24.99 -18.18
N LEU A 118 11.84 23.97 -17.31
CA LEU A 118 10.76 23.02 -17.08
C LEU A 118 9.56 23.68 -16.38
N ALA A 119 9.79 24.55 -15.40
CA ALA A 119 8.74 25.32 -14.74
C ALA A 119 7.97 26.19 -15.74
N GLY A 120 8.69 26.91 -16.61
CA GLY A 120 8.08 27.72 -17.67
C GLY A 120 7.25 26.86 -18.65
N TYR A 121 7.77 25.70 -19.03
CA TYR A 121 7.03 24.76 -19.87
C TYR A 121 5.77 24.24 -19.17
N GLN A 122 5.86 23.79 -17.91
CA GLN A 122 4.74 23.29 -17.12
C GLN A 122 3.62 24.32 -17.00
N ALA A 123 3.95 25.58 -16.69
CA ALA A 123 2.99 26.67 -16.66
C ALA A 123 2.32 26.89 -18.02
N SER A 124 3.07 26.77 -19.13
CA SER A 124 2.55 26.97 -20.49
C SER A 124 1.55 25.90 -20.94
N VAL A 125 1.58 24.70 -20.35
CA VAL A 125 0.68 23.57 -20.67
C VAL A 125 -0.31 23.26 -19.54
N GLY A 126 -0.44 24.13 -18.53
CA GLY A 126 -1.41 23.98 -17.46
C GLY A 126 -1.07 22.92 -16.40
N ILE A 127 0.18 22.48 -16.29
CA ILE A 127 0.63 21.56 -15.25
C ILE A 127 0.92 22.34 -13.95
N ALA A 128 0.20 22.01 -12.87
CA ALA A 128 0.35 22.62 -11.56
C ALA A 128 0.79 21.59 -10.48
N PRO A 129 1.70 21.95 -9.56
CA PRO A 129 2.46 23.20 -9.52
C PRO A 129 3.57 23.23 -10.59
N ALA A 130 3.77 24.38 -11.23
CA ALA A 130 4.84 24.62 -12.21
C ALA A 130 6.20 24.83 -11.50
N ALA A 131 6.62 23.87 -10.69
CA ALA A 131 7.79 23.97 -9.81
C ALA A 131 9.12 23.58 -10.48
N GLY A 132 9.08 23.16 -11.75
CA GLY A 132 10.27 22.69 -12.47
C GLY A 132 10.76 21.32 -12.01
N TYR A 133 9.89 20.53 -11.37
CA TYR A 133 10.10 19.13 -11.03
C TYR A 133 9.46 18.22 -12.07
N PHE A 134 10.23 17.31 -12.66
CA PHE A 134 9.73 16.35 -13.63
C PHE A 134 9.13 15.14 -12.92
N GLY A 135 7.95 15.34 -12.31
CA GLY A 135 7.21 14.31 -11.58
C GLY A 135 6.25 13.49 -12.45
N PRO A 136 5.39 12.63 -11.85
CA PRO A 136 4.48 11.74 -12.57
C PRO A 136 3.57 12.44 -13.59
N ILE A 137 3.04 13.62 -13.23
CA ILE A 137 2.16 14.41 -14.12
C ILE A 137 2.91 14.89 -15.37
N THR A 138 4.12 15.42 -15.19
CA THR A 138 4.93 15.95 -16.30
C THR A 138 5.49 14.82 -17.16
N ARG A 139 5.86 13.69 -16.54
CA ARG A 139 6.24 12.46 -17.25
C ARG A 139 5.09 11.93 -18.11
N ALA A 140 3.89 11.79 -17.54
CA ALA A 140 2.71 11.33 -18.28
C ALA A 140 2.44 12.25 -19.47
N HIS A 141 2.47 13.57 -19.25
CA HIS A 141 2.28 14.56 -20.31
C HIS A 141 3.34 14.48 -21.41
N LEU A 142 4.63 14.35 -21.10
CA LEU A 142 5.68 14.25 -22.14
C LEU A 142 5.67 12.89 -22.86
N ASN A 143 5.38 11.80 -22.16
CA ASN A 143 5.19 10.50 -22.78
C ASN A 143 3.98 10.49 -23.73
N ALA A 144 2.94 11.29 -23.45
CA ALA A 144 1.81 11.50 -24.35
C ALA A 144 2.14 12.39 -25.57
N LEU A 145 3.22 13.18 -25.53
CA LEU A 145 3.65 14.09 -26.60
C LEU A 145 4.67 13.50 -27.57
N THR A 146 5.30 12.37 -27.25
CA THR A 146 6.01 11.61 -28.29
C THR A 146 4.99 11.28 -29.37
N PRO A 147 5.32 11.44 -30.67
CA PRO A 147 4.37 11.12 -31.72
C PRO A 147 4.01 9.64 -31.58
N THR A 148 2.88 9.36 -30.93
CA THR A 148 1.97 8.36 -31.44
C THR A 148 1.78 8.78 -32.88
N THR A 149 2.44 8.06 -33.78
CA THR A 149 1.92 7.87 -35.13
C THR A 149 0.40 7.95 -35.02
N THR A 150 -0.20 8.89 -35.75
CA THR A 150 -1.61 8.89 -36.12
C THR A 150 -2.22 7.49 -35.91
N PRO A 151 -3.28 7.28 -35.11
CA PRO A 151 -3.90 5.98 -35.01
C PRO A 151 -4.37 5.58 -36.41
N GLY A 152 -3.60 4.69 -37.04
CA GLY A 152 -3.67 4.44 -38.47
C GLY A 152 -2.35 3.93 -39.04
N SER A 153 -1.69 3.00 -38.33
CA SER A 153 -0.84 1.94 -38.89
C SER A 153 -0.01 1.34 -37.75
N THR A 154 -0.62 0.47 -36.96
CA THR A 154 0.14 -0.58 -36.27
C THR A 154 1.00 -1.30 -37.32
N THR A 155 2.23 -1.67 -36.96
CA THR A 155 3.03 -2.64 -37.72
C THR A 155 2.14 -3.80 -38.12
N VAL A 156 1.74 -3.81 -39.40
CA VAL A 156 0.92 -4.85 -39.99
C VAL A 156 1.74 -6.13 -39.86
N GLY A 157 1.33 -7.05 -38.99
CA GLY A 157 1.69 -8.45 -39.21
C GLY A 157 1.15 -8.75 -40.60
N ALA A 158 2.00 -8.79 -41.61
CA ALA A 158 1.55 -9.01 -42.98
C ALA A 158 0.80 -10.33 -43.01
N ILE A 159 -0.29 -10.39 -43.78
CA ILE A 159 -0.92 -11.67 -44.09
C ILE A 159 0.15 -12.54 -44.76
N THR A 160 0.54 -13.62 -44.08
CA THR A 160 1.55 -14.59 -44.51
C THR A 160 0.96 -15.73 -45.34
N THR A 161 -0.37 -15.76 -45.47
CA THR A 161 -1.12 -16.69 -46.32
C THR A 161 -1.83 -16.03 -47.52
N PRO A 162 -1.14 -15.23 -48.39
CA PRO A 162 -1.79 -14.61 -49.55
C PRO A 162 -2.49 -15.62 -50.47
N GLY A 163 -3.69 -15.27 -50.95
CA GLY A 163 -4.51 -16.09 -51.86
C GLY A 163 -5.28 -17.23 -51.19
N VAL A 164 -5.21 -17.39 -49.86
CA VAL A 164 -5.86 -18.49 -49.13
C VAL A 164 -7.10 -18.00 -48.39
N GLU A 165 -8.25 -18.62 -48.64
CA GLU A 165 -9.48 -18.39 -47.88
C GLU A 165 -9.39 -18.97 -46.48
N GLY A 166 -9.93 -18.22 -45.51
CA GLY A 166 -9.92 -18.59 -44.09
C GLY A 166 -11.31 -18.61 -43.48
N THR A 167 -11.38 -18.99 -42.20
CA THR A 167 -12.60 -18.85 -41.40
C THR A 167 -12.28 -18.12 -40.11
N LEU A 168 -13.15 -17.17 -39.75
CA LEU A 168 -13.06 -16.41 -38.51
C LEU A 168 -14.07 -16.96 -37.49
N SER A 169 -13.64 -17.11 -36.24
CA SER A 169 -14.55 -17.47 -35.14
C SER A 169 -14.25 -16.65 -33.89
N VAL A 170 -15.28 -16.51 -33.03
CA VAL A 170 -15.20 -15.74 -31.78
C VAL A 170 -15.77 -16.56 -30.62
N SER A 171 -15.12 -16.50 -29.46
CA SER A 171 -15.58 -17.15 -28.22
C SER A 171 -15.38 -16.23 -27.00
N SER A 172 -16.19 -16.38 -25.95
CA SER A 172 -16.11 -15.51 -24.77
C SER A 172 -14.78 -15.66 -24.05
N ASN A 173 -14.24 -14.57 -23.54
CA ASN A 173 -13.06 -14.59 -22.68
C ASN A 173 -13.19 -13.50 -21.59
N ASN A 174 -13.46 -13.95 -20.36
CA ASN A 174 -13.68 -13.05 -19.23
C ASN A 174 -12.40 -12.76 -18.42
N SER A 175 -11.24 -13.24 -18.85
CA SER A 175 -9.97 -12.99 -18.18
C SER A 175 -9.65 -11.49 -18.18
N GLY A 176 -9.36 -10.92 -17.01
CA GLY A 176 -8.99 -9.51 -16.84
C GLY A 176 -10.14 -8.50 -16.92
N LEU A 177 -11.40 -8.94 -16.89
CA LEU A 177 -12.57 -8.04 -16.93
C LEU A 177 -13.04 -7.67 -15.51
N VAL A 178 -13.53 -6.44 -15.34
CA VAL A 178 -14.13 -5.98 -14.08
C VAL A 178 -15.57 -6.50 -13.91
N SER A 179 -16.05 -6.57 -12.67
CA SER A 179 -17.47 -6.81 -12.35
C SER A 179 -18.20 -5.56 -11.87
N THR A 180 -17.46 -4.57 -11.36
CA THR A 180 -17.95 -3.27 -10.91
C THR A 180 -17.10 -2.17 -11.54
N ILE A 181 -17.75 -1.07 -11.89
CA ILE A 181 -17.11 0.17 -12.34
C ILE A 181 -17.51 1.32 -11.41
N TYR A 182 -16.63 2.29 -11.27
CA TYR A 182 -16.81 3.46 -10.43
C TYR A 182 -16.90 4.72 -11.31
N GLU A 183 -17.59 5.76 -10.81
CA GLU A 183 -17.64 7.06 -11.50
C GLU A 183 -16.23 7.57 -11.82
N GLY A 184 -16.04 8.04 -13.05
CA GLY A 184 -14.75 8.56 -13.52
C GLY A 184 -13.67 7.51 -13.83
N ASP A 185 -13.95 6.21 -13.70
CA ASP A 185 -13.02 5.16 -14.13
C ASP A 185 -12.63 5.33 -15.60
N GLU A 186 -11.34 5.26 -15.93
CA GLU A 186 -10.83 5.32 -17.30
C GLU A 186 -10.29 3.95 -17.75
N ASN A 187 -10.50 3.62 -19.02
CA ASN A 187 -9.92 2.45 -19.69
C ASN A 187 -10.20 1.12 -18.96
N VAL A 188 -11.39 0.98 -18.36
CA VAL A 188 -11.80 -0.23 -17.62
C VAL A 188 -12.29 -1.32 -18.56
N ALA A 189 -11.91 -2.58 -18.31
CA ALA A 189 -12.19 -3.71 -19.18
C ALA A 189 -13.61 -4.29 -18.97
N ILE A 190 -14.52 -4.01 -19.91
CA ILE A 190 -15.96 -4.24 -19.77
C ILE A 190 -16.53 -5.38 -20.62
N LEU A 191 -15.80 -5.86 -21.64
CA LEU A 191 -16.17 -7.05 -22.42
C LEU A 191 -14.90 -7.68 -23.03
N GLY A 192 -14.82 -9.00 -23.09
CA GLY A 192 -13.66 -9.70 -23.64
C GLY A 192 -14.04 -10.94 -24.44
N PHE A 193 -13.32 -11.16 -25.54
CA PHE A 193 -13.53 -12.32 -26.40
C PHE A 193 -12.25 -12.70 -27.12
N ASN A 194 -12.13 -13.99 -27.42
CA ASN A 194 -11.07 -14.53 -28.23
C ASN A 194 -11.49 -14.53 -29.70
N VAL A 195 -10.62 -14.02 -30.56
CA VAL A 195 -10.72 -14.12 -32.01
C VAL A 195 -9.77 -15.21 -32.48
N GLU A 196 -10.26 -16.14 -33.29
CA GLU A 196 -9.49 -17.27 -33.80
C GLU A 196 -9.62 -17.37 -35.32
N ALA A 197 -8.47 -17.48 -35.99
CA ALA A 197 -8.35 -17.64 -37.43
C ALA A 197 -8.02 -19.11 -37.76
N LYS A 198 -8.71 -19.67 -38.75
CA LYS A 198 -8.43 -21.02 -39.28
C LYS A 198 -8.13 -20.96 -40.76
N ASN A 199 -7.25 -21.86 -41.19
CA ASN A 199 -6.85 -22.09 -42.59
C ASN A 199 -6.04 -20.95 -43.26
N SER A 200 -6.29 -19.69 -42.88
CA SER A 200 -5.59 -18.49 -43.35
C SER A 200 -5.43 -17.48 -42.20
N ASP A 201 -4.49 -16.54 -42.32
CA ASP A 201 -4.42 -15.36 -41.47
C ASP A 201 -5.66 -14.48 -41.70
N ILE A 202 -6.17 -13.84 -40.64
CA ILE A 202 -7.31 -12.91 -40.73
C ILE A 202 -6.90 -11.52 -40.21
N ALA A 203 -7.06 -10.51 -41.06
CA ALA A 203 -6.92 -9.10 -40.73
C ALA A 203 -8.25 -8.53 -40.21
N VAL A 204 -8.43 -8.50 -38.89
CA VAL A 204 -9.61 -7.94 -38.22
C VAL A 204 -9.61 -6.43 -38.32
N GLN A 205 -10.73 -5.86 -38.79
CA GLN A 205 -10.85 -4.43 -39.12
C GLN A 205 -12.07 -3.74 -38.51
N ARG A 206 -13.00 -4.52 -37.94
CA ARG A 206 -14.23 -3.97 -37.35
C ARG A 206 -14.68 -4.78 -36.15
N VAL A 207 -15.11 -4.08 -35.12
CA VAL A 207 -15.91 -4.63 -34.00
C VAL A 207 -17.19 -3.79 -33.87
N LYS A 208 -18.35 -4.45 -33.82
CA LYS A 208 -19.65 -3.84 -33.58
C LYS A 208 -20.23 -4.38 -32.27
N LEU A 209 -20.61 -3.47 -31.39
CA LEU A 209 -21.13 -3.76 -30.07
C LEU A 209 -22.62 -3.40 -30.01
N ASP A 210 -23.35 -4.19 -29.23
CA ASP A 210 -24.73 -3.97 -28.83
C ASP A 210 -24.72 -3.39 -27.41
N LEU A 211 -25.22 -2.16 -27.29
CA LEU A 211 -25.27 -1.34 -26.07
C LEU A 211 -26.64 -1.41 -25.37
N GLY A 212 -27.53 -2.32 -25.79
CA GLY A 212 -28.84 -2.48 -25.19
C GLY A 212 -29.97 -1.74 -25.91
N ASP A 213 -31.11 -1.65 -25.25
CA ASP A 213 -32.37 -1.04 -25.73
C ASP A 213 -32.66 0.33 -25.10
N THR A 214 -31.81 0.79 -24.18
CA THR A 214 -31.86 2.13 -23.58
C THR A 214 -30.67 2.98 -24.02
N THR A 215 -30.76 4.30 -23.85
CA THR A 215 -29.64 5.19 -24.16
C THR A 215 -28.58 5.24 -23.06
N GLN A 216 -28.87 4.69 -21.89
CA GLN A 216 -28.09 4.93 -20.66
C GLN A 216 -26.62 4.53 -20.82
N ILE A 217 -26.33 3.41 -21.50
CA ILE A 217 -24.95 2.95 -21.70
C ILE A 217 -24.09 4.01 -22.39
N TYR A 218 -24.63 4.72 -23.39
CA TYR A 218 -23.85 5.67 -24.18
C TYR A 218 -24.01 7.14 -23.81
N ASN A 219 -24.94 7.49 -22.89
CA ASN A 219 -25.14 8.88 -22.48
C ASN A 219 -25.25 9.12 -20.96
N LYS A 220 -25.22 8.05 -20.15
CA LYS A 220 -25.25 8.14 -18.68
C LYS A 220 -24.15 7.34 -18.00
N ILE A 221 -23.69 6.25 -18.59
CA ILE A 221 -22.73 5.33 -17.94
C ILE A 221 -21.33 5.45 -18.52
N TYR A 222 -21.16 5.30 -19.83
CA TYR A 222 -19.84 5.39 -20.47
C TYR A 222 -19.77 6.60 -21.41
N SER A 223 -18.59 7.23 -21.45
CA SER A 223 -18.29 8.37 -22.32
C SER A 223 -17.50 7.97 -23.57
N LYS A 224 -16.75 6.86 -23.51
CA LYS A 224 -15.87 6.40 -24.59
C LYS A 224 -15.66 4.90 -24.56
N ILE A 225 -15.44 4.28 -25.73
CA ILE A 225 -15.09 2.86 -25.87
C ILE A 225 -13.81 2.68 -26.67
N TYR A 226 -13.05 1.64 -26.31
CA TYR A 226 -11.81 1.20 -26.91
C TYR A 226 -11.88 -0.26 -27.33
N VAL A 227 -11.25 -0.60 -28.46
CA VAL A 227 -10.89 -1.97 -28.83
C VAL A 227 -9.40 -2.16 -28.51
N THR A 228 -9.05 -3.15 -27.72
CA THR A 228 -7.66 -3.36 -27.27
C THR A 228 -7.17 -4.79 -27.46
N ASP A 229 -5.85 -4.92 -27.66
CA ASP A 229 -5.08 -6.17 -27.57
C ASP A 229 -4.00 -5.99 -26.49
N GLY A 230 -4.20 -6.62 -25.33
CA GLY A 230 -3.39 -6.37 -24.13
C GLY A 230 -3.43 -4.91 -23.68
N SER A 231 -2.29 -4.22 -23.71
CA SER A 231 -2.16 -2.80 -23.41
C SER A 231 -2.37 -1.89 -24.63
N ASN A 232 -2.41 -2.44 -25.85
CA ASN A 232 -2.45 -1.65 -27.07
C ASN A 232 -3.90 -1.29 -27.42
N VAL A 233 -4.17 0.00 -27.62
CA VAL A 233 -5.44 0.49 -28.17
C VAL A 233 -5.40 0.37 -29.68
N LEU A 234 -6.29 -0.46 -30.24
CA LEU A 234 -6.42 -0.67 -31.67
C LEU A 234 -7.32 0.41 -32.31
N ALA A 235 -8.45 0.71 -31.67
CA ALA A 235 -9.38 1.77 -32.06
C ALA A 235 -10.10 2.33 -30.83
N SER A 236 -10.64 3.53 -30.97
CA SER A 236 -11.50 4.14 -29.96
C SER A 236 -12.57 5.01 -30.60
N SER A 237 -13.68 5.21 -29.89
CA SER A 237 -14.75 6.13 -30.31
C SER A 237 -15.43 6.69 -29.08
N ASP A 238 -15.68 8.00 -29.10
CA ASP A 238 -16.53 8.63 -28.09
C ASP A 238 -17.96 8.10 -28.23
N LEU A 239 -18.67 7.98 -27.11
CA LEU A 239 -20.06 7.52 -27.06
C LEU A 239 -20.99 8.73 -27.04
N ASN A 240 -21.76 8.91 -28.11
CA ASN A 240 -22.76 9.97 -28.22
C ASN A 240 -23.73 9.66 -29.38
N SER A 241 -24.70 10.54 -29.62
CA SER A 241 -25.71 10.36 -30.67
C SER A 241 -25.17 10.41 -32.10
N SER A 242 -23.92 10.85 -32.33
CA SER A 242 -23.31 10.85 -33.67
C SER A 242 -22.56 9.55 -33.99
N THR A 243 -22.14 8.79 -32.97
CA THR A 243 -21.36 7.55 -33.10
C THR A 243 -22.18 6.29 -32.81
N VAL A 244 -23.30 6.45 -32.11
CA VAL A 244 -24.22 5.37 -31.77
C VAL A 244 -25.45 5.41 -32.67
N VAL A 245 -25.75 4.27 -33.30
CA VAL A 245 -26.87 4.10 -34.23
C VAL A 245 -27.93 3.22 -33.60
N LYS A 246 -29.20 3.64 -33.69
CA LYS A 246 -30.34 2.82 -33.30
C LYS A 246 -30.80 1.96 -34.47
N ASP A 247 -30.90 0.66 -34.26
CA ASP A 247 -31.39 -0.30 -35.24
C ASP A 247 -32.26 -1.36 -34.56
N ASN A 248 -33.43 -1.63 -35.11
CA ASN A 248 -34.45 -2.55 -34.57
C ASN A 248 -34.67 -2.42 -33.04
N GLY A 249 -34.75 -1.19 -32.54
CA GLY A 249 -34.98 -0.90 -31.11
C GLY A 249 -33.75 -1.00 -30.20
N ARG A 250 -32.58 -1.38 -30.72
CA ARG A 250 -31.32 -1.51 -29.97
C ARG A 250 -30.29 -0.49 -30.43
N TYR A 251 -29.34 -0.16 -29.56
CA TYR A 251 -28.29 0.81 -29.83
C TYR A 251 -26.96 0.11 -30.10
N TYR A 252 -26.30 0.49 -31.19
CA TYR A 252 -25.05 -0.11 -31.61
C TYR A 252 -23.97 0.94 -31.83
N ILE A 253 -22.73 0.57 -31.51
CA ILE A 253 -21.53 1.30 -31.94
C ILE A 253 -20.67 0.40 -32.81
N THR A 254 -20.10 0.98 -33.87
CA THR A 254 -19.19 0.26 -34.78
C THR A 254 -17.83 0.93 -34.73
N LEU A 255 -16.82 0.17 -34.31
CA LEU A 255 -15.43 0.59 -34.20
C LEU A 255 -14.67 0.05 -35.43
N THR A 256 -14.03 0.94 -36.18
CA THR A 256 -13.25 0.68 -37.39
C THR A 256 -11.94 1.48 -37.36
N GLY A 257 -11.19 1.50 -38.46
CA GLY A 257 -9.96 2.30 -38.58
C GLY A 257 -8.72 1.60 -38.01
N PHE A 258 -8.82 0.31 -37.68
CA PHE A 258 -7.71 -0.51 -37.21
C PHE A 258 -7.52 -1.73 -38.11
N ASN A 259 -6.33 -2.33 -38.04
CA ASN A 259 -6.00 -3.55 -38.76
C ASN A 259 -5.17 -4.48 -37.87
N PHE A 260 -5.81 -5.55 -37.38
CA PHE A 260 -5.25 -6.48 -36.40
C PHE A 260 -5.20 -7.90 -36.98
N VAL A 261 -4.01 -8.42 -37.22
CA VAL A 261 -3.85 -9.75 -37.80
C VAL A 261 -3.82 -10.83 -36.73
N VAL A 262 -4.74 -11.79 -36.87
CA VAL A 262 -4.74 -13.07 -36.17
C VAL A 262 -4.14 -14.10 -37.12
N SER A 263 -2.97 -14.62 -36.77
CA SER A 263 -2.29 -15.61 -37.60
C SER A 263 -3.12 -16.90 -37.70
N LYS A 264 -2.93 -17.62 -38.80
CA LYS A 264 -3.50 -18.93 -39.05
C LYS A 264 -3.32 -19.83 -37.84
N ASP A 265 -4.41 -20.49 -37.45
CA ASP A 265 -4.51 -21.44 -36.35
C ASP A 265 -4.16 -20.85 -34.96
N ALA A 266 -4.02 -19.52 -34.87
CA ALA A 266 -3.79 -18.80 -33.63
C ALA A 266 -5.09 -18.20 -33.08
N LYS A 267 -5.06 -17.94 -31.78
CA LYS A 267 -6.11 -17.26 -31.02
C LYS A 267 -5.53 -16.04 -30.34
N LYS A 268 -6.23 -14.90 -30.41
CA LYS A 268 -5.87 -13.67 -29.69
C LYS A 268 -7.07 -13.12 -28.93
N GLN A 269 -6.81 -12.57 -27.75
CA GLN A 269 -7.85 -11.93 -26.95
C GLN A 269 -8.02 -10.47 -27.40
N VAL A 270 -9.25 -10.08 -27.67
CA VAL A 270 -9.66 -8.69 -27.83
C VAL A 270 -10.45 -8.29 -26.60
N VAL A 271 -10.10 -7.15 -26.02
CA VAL A 271 -10.77 -6.59 -24.85
C VAL A 271 -11.37 -5.24 -25.23
N ILE A 272 -12.67 -5.10 -24.98
CA ILE A 272 -13.37 -3.83 -25.04
C ILE A 272 -13.21 -3.15 -23.69
N LYS A 273 -12.63 -1.94 -23.74
CA LYS A 273 -12.49 -1.08 -22.57
C LYS A 273 -13.35 0.16 -22.73
N ALA A 274 -13.67 0.84 -21.63
CA ALA A 274 -14.46 2.05 -21.67
C ALA A 274 -14.01 3.07 -20.61
N ASP A 275 -14.32 4.34 -20.87
CA ASP A 275 -14.28 5.39 -19.87
C ASP A 275 -15.69 5.59 -19.31
N VAL A 276 -15.79 5.70 -17.99
CA VAL A 276 -17.04 5.88 -17.25
C VAL A 276 -17.31 7.37 -17.09
N MET A 277 -18.57 7.76 -17.08
CA MET A 277 -18.96 9.15 -16.87
C MET A 277 -18.40 9.67 -15.53
N PRO A 278 -17.93 10.93 -15.46
CA PRO A 278 -17.41 11.51 -14.22
C PRO A 278 -18.44 11.58 -13.09
N THR A 279 -19.73 11.57 -13.44
CA THR A 279 -20.85 11.53 -12.50
C THR A 279 -21.96 10.69 -13.11
N ILE A 280 -22.48 9.76 -12.34
CA ILE A 280 -23.62 8.91 -12.67
C ILE A 280 -24.77 9.34 -11.77
N ASP A 281 -25.98 9.43 -12.34
CA ASP A 281 -27.17 9.72 -11.55
C ASP A 281 -27.33 8.69 -10.42
N SER A 282 -27.60 9.16 -9.19
CA SER A 282 -27.72 8.29 -8.02
C SER A 282 -28.75 7.15 -8.16
N THR A 283 -29.78 7.32 -8.99
CA THR A 283 -30.78 6.28 -9.30
C THR A 283 -30.24 5.17 -10.19
N LEU A 284 -29.09 5.40 -10.83
CA LEU A 284 -28.40 4.48 -11.72
C LEU A 284 -27.22 3.78 -11.05
N ILE A 285 -26.86 4.14 -9.81
CA ILE A 285 -25.84 3.49 -8.98
C ILE A 285 -26.36 2.16 -8.42
N SER A 286 -25.47 1.18 -8.23
CA SER A 286 -25.78 -0.21 -7.86
C SER A 286 -26.62 -0.98 -8.89
N GLN A 287 -26.80 -0.39 -10.08
CA GLN A 287 -27.51 -1.02 -11.19
C GLN A 287 -26.54 -1.72 -12.13
N THR A 288 -27.03 -2.76 -12.81
CA THR A 288 -26.23 -3.61 -13.71
C THR A 288 -26.53 -3.30 -15.18
N TYR A 289 -25.47 -3.03 -15.94
CA TYR A 289 -25.54 -2.77 -17.38
C TYR A 289 -24.83 -3.86 -18.17
N THR A 290 -25.39 -4.24 -19.32
CA THR A 290 -24.89 -5.36 -20.12
C THR A 290 -24.43 -4.88 -21.48
N VAL A 291 -23.18 -5.15 -21.83
CA VAL A 291 -22.61 -4.92 -23.17
C VAL A 291 -22.41 -6.26 -23.85
N ARG A 292 -22.78 -6.34 -25.14
CA ARG A 292 -22.68 -7.57 -25.94
C ARG A 292 -21.96 -7.31 -27.25
N LEU A 293 -21.37 -8.36 -27.80
CA LEU A 293 -20.98 -8.35 -29.20
C LEU A 293 -22.24 -8.45 -30.07
N ALA A 294 -22.33 -7.65 -31.13
CA ALA A 294 -23.43 -7.77 -32.08
C ALA A 294 -23.32 -9.08 -32.87
N GLU A 295 -24.44 -9.51 -33.47
CA GLU A 295 -24.42 -10.57 -34.48
C GLU A 295 -23.52 -10.17 -35.66
N ASN A 296 -22.62 -11.06 -36.09
CA ASN A 296 -21.57 -10.75 -37.06
C ASN A 296 -20.76 -9.49 -36.66
N GLY A 297 -20.59 -9.31 -35.35
CA GLY A 297 -20.02 -8.11 -34.74
C GLY A 297 -18.56 -7.90 -35.12
N VAL A 298 -17.79 -8.96 -35.37
CA VAL A 298 -16.40 -8.89 -35.81
C VAL A 298 -16.33 -9.15 -37.32
N ARG A 299 -15.65 -8.25 -38.05
CA ARG A 299 -15.28 -8.48 -39.46
C ARG A 299 -13.77 -8.43 -39.61
N GLY A 300 -13.23 -9.40 -40.35
CA GLY A 300 -11.87 -9.36 -40.85
C GLY A 300 -11.81 -9.73 -42.33
N VAL A 301 -10.64 -9.56 -42.93
CA VAL A 301 -10.34 -9.95 -44.31
C VAL A 301 -9.30 -11.06 -44.29
N ASP A 302 -9.54 -12.15 -45.02
CA ASP A 302 -8.60 -13.26 -45.11
C ASP A 302 -7.50 -13.03 -46.16
N GLY A 303 -6.59 -14.00 -46.31
CA GLY A 303 -5.53 -13.94 -47.30
C GLY A 303 -5.98 -13.90 -48.76
N ALA A 304 -7.19 -14.36 -49.09
CA ALA A 304 -7.78 -14.23 -50.42
C ALA A 304 -8.45 -12.86 -50.65
N GLY A 305 -8.53 -12.01 -49.63
CA GLY A 305 -9.19 -10.71 -49.70
C GLY A 305 -10.70 -10.78 -49.46
N ILE A 306 -11.21 -11.89 -48.91
CA ILE A 306 -12.63 -12.10 -48.65
C ILE A 306 -12.98 -11.70 -47.21
N ASP A 307 -14.14 -11.06 -47.07
CA ASP A 307 -14.68 -10.68 -45.77
C ASP A 307 -15.17 -11.90 -44.99
N GLN A 308 -14.62 -12.08 -43.80
CA GLN A 308 -15.06 -13.06 -42.82
C GLN A 308 -15.78 -12.35 -41.68
N TYR A 309 -16.93 -12.90 -41.28
CA TYR A 309 -17.77 -12.37 -40.21
C TYR A 309 -17.91 -13.39 -39.09
N ALA A 310 -17.84 -12.91 -37.85
CA ALA A 310 -18.02 -13.74 -36.67
C ALA A 310 -18.58 -12.92 -35.50
N GLY A 311 -18.97 -13.63 -34.44
CA GLY A 311 -19.53 -13.03 -33.23
C GLY A 311 -21.04 -13.14 -33.15
N GLY A 312 -21.54 -13.08 -31.92
CA GLY A 312 -22.95 -13.21 -31.61
C GLY A 312 -23.24 -12.69 -30.21
N THR A 313 -24.52 -12.50 -29.92
CA THR A 313 -25.01 -11.87 -28.69
C THR A 313 -24.82 -12.72 -27.43
N SER A 314 -24.42 -13.99 -27.56
CA SER A 314 -23.99 -14.85 -26.45
C SER A 314 -22.65 -14.39 -25.85
N ILE A 315 -21.87 -13.60 -26.58
CA ILE A 315 -20.66 -12.93 -26.07
C ILE A 315 -21.11 -11.66 -25.35
N THR A 316 -21.28 -11.75 -24.04
CA THR A 316 -21.88 -10.70 -23.21
C THR A 316 -21.15 -10.55 -21.88
N LYS A 317 -21.17 -9.34 -21.32
CA LYS A 317 -20.70 -9.07 -19.96
C LYS A 317 -21.60 -8.04 -19.30
N SER A 318 -21.95 -8.31 -18.05
CA SER A 318 -22.70 -7.42 -17.19
C SER A 318 -21.77 -6.81 -16.14
N VAL A 319 -21.92 -5.51 -15.90
CA VAL A 319 -21.08 -4.72 -14.99
C VAL A 319 -21.99 -3.86 -14.10
N THR A 320 -21.73 -3.85 -12.80
CA THR A 320 -22.44 -3.02 -11.83
C THR A 320 -21.78 -1.66 -11.69
N THR A 321 -22.57 -0.60 -11.57
CA THR A 321 -22.08 0.77 -11.34
C THR A 321 -22.01 1.10 -9.86
N ALA A 322 -21.01 1.87 -9.46
CA ALA A 322 -20.80 2.34 -8.10
C ALA A 322 -20.36 3.81 -8.11
N LYS A 323 -20.57 4.51 -6.98
CA LYS A 323 -20.06 5.88 -6.80
C LYS A 323 -18.55 5.91 -6.89
N SER A 324 -17.95 7.08 -7.08
CA SER A 324 -16.49 7.22 -6.89
C SER A 324 -16.02 6.54 -5.60
N LEU A 325 -14.85 5.88 -5.66
CA LEU A 325 -14.24 5.26 -4.48
C LEU A 325 -13.92 6.28 -3.38
N THR A 326 -13.71 7.55 -3.76
CA THR A 326 -13.50 8.69 -2.84
C THR A 326 -14.73 8.94 -1.95
N ASP A 327 -15.94 8.88 -2.51
CA ASP A 327 -17.21 9.07 -1.79
C ASP A 327 -17.53 7.90 -0.84
N SER A 328 -16.88 6.77 -1.07
CA SER A 328 -17.06 5.55 -0.27
C SER A 328 -15.93 5.35 0.75
N ALA A 329 -14.99 6.28 0.84
CA ALA A 329 -13.84 6.20 1.73
C ALA A 329 -14.27 6.05 3.20
N ALA A 330 -13.50 5.25 3.95
CA ALA A 330 -13.78 5.01 5.35
C ALA A 330 -12.51 4.89 6.18
N LEU A 331 -12.62 5.21 7.47
CA LEU A 331 -11.60 5.02 8.49
C LEU A 331 -12.11 4.07 9.57
N LYS A 332 -11.43 2.94 9.76
CA LYS A 332 -11.76 1.94 10.79
C LYS A 332 -10.76 2.00 11.92
N MET A 333 -11.23 1.87 13.16
CA MET A 333 -10.41 1.75 14.36
C MET A 333 -10.60 0.38 15.01
N SER A 334 -9.53 -0.20 15.54
CA SER A 334 -9.59 -1.41 16.38
C SER A 334 -8.51 -1.42 17.45
N LEU A 335 -8.77 -2.06 18.59
CA LEU A 335 -7.73 -2.38 19.56
C LEU A 335 -6.68 -3.30 18.92
N ASN A 336 -5.40 -2.95 19.06
CA ASN A 336 -4.30 -3.76 18.56
C ASN A 336 -3.91 -4.82 19.61
N ASN A 337 -3.51 -6.01 19.17
CA ASN A 337 -3.12 -7.10 20.08
C ASN A 337 -1.88 -6.80 20.92
N SER A 338 -1.03 -5.87 20.48
CA SER A 338 0.14 -5.37 21.22
C SER A 338 -0.21 -4.30 22.26
N SER A 339 -1.50 -3.94 22.43
CA SER A 339 -1.90 -3.04 23.50
C SER A 339 -1.49 -3.63 24.86
N PRO A 340 -0.87 -2.83 25.75
CA PRO A 340 -0.49 -3.26 27.09
C PRO A 340 -1.66 -3.93 27.79
N LYS A 341 -1.45 -5.16 28.24
CA LYS A 341 -2.44 -5.93 29.00
C LYS A 341 -2.51 -5.41 30.43
N LYS A 342 -3.52 -5.88 31.15
CA LYS A 342 -3.70 -5.59 32.56
C LYS A 342 -2.40 -5.88 33.31
N SER A 343 -1.83 -4.85 33.92
CA SER A 343 -0.53 -4.91 34.55
C SER A 343 -0.44 -3.91 35.70
N GLU A 344 0.58 -4.08 36.53
CA GLU A 344 0.92 -3.12 37.57
C GLU A 344 2.35 -2.64 37.33
N VAL A 345 2.52 -1.33 37.35
CA VAL A 345 3.77 -0.63 37.04
C VAL A 345 4.17 0.22 38.24
N VAL A 346 5.47 0.25 38.52
CA VAL A 346 6.02 1.04 39.62
C VAL A 346 6.66 2.31 39.06
N ALA A 347 6.06 3.46 39.38
CA ALA A 347 6.55 4.79 39.02
C ALA A 347 7.66 5.21 39.98
N SER A 348 8.83 4.59 39.81
CA SER A 348 10.01 4.75 40.68
C SER A 348 11.05 5.72 40.10
N GLU A 349 10.69 6.49 39.07
CA GLU A 349 11.58 7.52 38.53
C GLU A 349 11.45 8.84 39.32
N GLY A 350 12.32 9.80 38.99
CA GLY A 350 12.39 11.10 39.65
C GLY A 350 13.06 11.05 41.02
N SER A 351 13.27 12.22 41.65
CA SER A 351 13.94 12.29 42.96
C SER A 351 13.08 11.80 44.13
N ASN A 352 11.78 11.61 43.91
CA ASN A 352 10.82 11.21 44.93
C ASN A 352 10.24 9.79 44.70
N ASN A 353 10.77 9.03 43.72
CA ASN A 353 10.27 7.71 43.33
C ASN A 353 8.74 7.68 43.13
N ASN A 354 8.22 8.66 42.39
CA ASN A 354 6.78 8.80 42.16
C ASN A 354 6.42 9.28 40.75
N GLU A 355 7.36 9.13 39.81
CA GLU A 355 7.23 9.54 38.42
C GLU A 355 7.52 8.36 37.49
N LEU A 356 6.93 8.41 36.29
CA LEU A 356 7.28 7.50 35.20
C LEU A 356 6.98 8.19 33.87
N ASP A 357 8.00 8.29 33.02
CA ASP A 357 7.84 8.91 31.71
C ASP A 357 7.42 7.90 30.63
N LYS A 358 6.52 8.36 29.76
CA LYS A 358 6.11 7.66 28.53
C LYS A 358 5.66 6.20 28.74
N LEU A 359 4.89 5.95 29.81
CA LEU A 359 4.20 4.69 30.04
C LEU A 359 3.21 4.42 28.90
N SER A 360 3.40 3.34 28.14
CA SER A 360 2.43 2.90 27.13
C SER A 360 1.15 2.40 27.79
N VAL A 361 -0.01 2.89 27.33
CA VAL A 361 -1.33 2.55 27.93
C VAL A 361 -2.35 2.06 26.91
N LEU A 362 -2.19 2.37 25.63
CA LEU A 362 -3.07 1.90 24.57
C LEU A 362 -2.30 1.76 23.26
N VAL A 363 -2.51 0.66 22.55
CA VAL A 363 -2.09 0.51 21.15
C VAL A 363 -3.31 0.17 20.32
N PHE A 364 -3.52 0.90 19.24
CA PHE A 364 -4.68 0.72 18.38
C PHE A 364 -4.31 0.87 16.91
N ASP A 365 -5.12 0.24 16.06
CA ASP A 365 -4.97 0.30 14.63
C ASP A 365 -6.01 1.25 14.03
N VAL A 366 -5.58 2.03 13.05
CA VAL A 366 -6.45 2.80 12.16
C VAL A 366 -6.23 2.36 10.71
N LYS A 367 -7.30 2.07 9.99
CA LYS A 367 -7.24 1.58 8.60
C LYS A 367 -8.07 2.46 7.68
N ALA A 368 -7.43 3.01 6.65
CA ALA A 368 -8.12 3.67 5.55
C ALA A 368 -8.66 2.60 4.58
N GLU A 369 -9.86 2.80 4.05
CA GLU A 369 -10.44 1.93 3.01
C GLU A 369 -10.86 2.75 1.80
N LYS A 370 -10.62 2.20 0.60
CA LYS A 370 -11.09 2.69 -0.71
C LYS A 370 -10.46 4.00 -1.21
N ASP A 371 -9.96 4.85 -0.32
CA ASP A 371 -9.13 6.02 -0.65
C ASP A 371 -8.06 6.26 0.43
N ASN A 372 -7.10 7.14 0.14
CA ASN A 372 -6.25 7.73 1.17
C ASN A 372 -7.13 8.52 2.14
N VAL A 373 -6.80 8.47 3.43
CA VAL A 373 -7.50 9.21 4.47
C VAL A 373 -6.49 10.01 5.29
N THR A 374 -6.80 11.28 5.51
CA THR A 374 -6.08 12.14 6.45
C THR A 374 -6.84 12.14 7.78
N LEU A 375 -6.17 11.75 8.87
CA LEU A 375 -6.68 11.86 10.23
C LEU A 375 -6.26 13.24 10.77
N ASN A 376 -7.23 14.15 10.86
CA ASN A 376 -7.01 15.54 11.26
C ASN A 376 -7.03 15.68 12.79
N ASP A 377 -8.03 15.09 13.45
CA ASP A 377 -8.14 15.14 14.92
C ASP A 377 -8.38 13.74 15.50
N LEU A 378 -7.80 13.51 16.68
CA LEU A 378 -7.99 12.31 17.48
C LEU A 378 -8.20 12.71 18.95
N LYS A 379 -9.22 12.12 19.58
CA LYS A 379 -9.37 12.18 21.05
C LYS A 379 -9.11 10.82 21.69
N VAL A 380 -8.42 10.85 22.82
CA VAL A 380 -8.24 9.69 23.69
C VAL A 380 -8.85 10.01 25.04
N ASN A 381 -9.79 9.17 25.44
CA ASN A 381 -10.50 9.25 26.70
C ASN A 381 -9.74 8.43 27.76
N PHE A 382 -9.70 8.93 28.98
CA PHE A 382 -8.99 8.35 30.10
C PHE A 382 -9.91 8.18 31.30
N VAL A 383 -9.89 7.02 31.91
CA VAL A 383 -10.38 6.80 33.27
C VAL A 383 -9.17 6.68 34.18
N VAL A 384 -9.04 7.61 35.13
CA VAL A 384 -7.99 7.61 36.15
C VAL A 384 -8.69 7.55 37.51
N ALA A 385 -8.43 6.50 38.30
CA ALA A 385 -9.17 6.24 39.54
C ALA A 385 -8.34 5.54 40.62
N GLY A 386 -8.81 5.62 41.87
CA GLY A 386 -8.25 4.89 43.02
C GLY A 386 -7.25 5.70 43.84
N GLY A 387 -6.03 5.86 43.32
CA GLY A 387 -4.91 6.51 44.01
C GLY A 387 -4.70 7.97 43.61
N ASN A 388 -3.48 8.47 43.83
CA ASN A 388 -3.12 9.89 43.68
C ASN A 388 -2.33 10.21 42.40
N ALA A 389 -2.08 9.23 41.53
CA ALA A 389 -1.24 9.45 40.36
C ALA A 389 -1.96 10.32 39.32
N ASP A 390 -1.25 11.32 38.82
CA ASP A 390 -1.72 12.22 37.77
C ASP A 390 -1.17 11.79 36.42
N VAL A 391 -1.98 11.90 35.37
CA VAL A 391 -1.53 11.84 33.98
C VAL A 391 -1.31 13.27 33.48
N SER A 392 -0.06 13.67 33.30
CA SER A 392 0.30 15.07 33.00
C SER A 392 0.34 15.37 31.50
N THR A 393 1.03 14.52 30.74
CA THR A 393 1.19 14.62 29.28
C THR A 393 0.83 13.31 28.63
N VAL A 394 0.08 13.37 27.53
CA VAL A 394 -0.30 12.23 26.71
C VAL A 394 0.36 12.39 25.34
N TYR A 395 1.03 11.35 24.87
CA TYR A 395 1.75 11.34 23.61
C TYR A 395 1.15 10.34 22.64
N LEU A 396 1.15 10.68 21.36
CA LEU A 396 0.77 9.80 20.26
C LEU A 396 2.02 9.43 19.44
N TYR A 397 2.23 8.14 19.22
CA TYR A 397 3.40 7.61 18.51
C TYR A 397 3.00 6.70 17.35
N GLU A 398 3.79 6.71 16.27
CA GLU A 398 3.88 5.62 15.28
C GLU A 398 5.26 4.97 15.40
N GLY A 399 5.31 3.72 15.87
CA GLY A 399 6.58 3.06 16.17
C GLY A 399 7.38 3.83 17.23
N SER A 400 8.57 4.32 16.85
CA SER A 400 9.43 5.14 17.72
C SER A 400 9.27 6.65 17.51
N THR A 401 8.47 7.07 16.53
CA THR A 401 8.31 8.49 16.17
C THR A 401 7.13 9.07 16.91
N GLU A 402 7.35 10.14 17.67
CA GLU A 402 6.28 10.95 18.25
C GLU A 402 5.58 11.73 17.13
N LEU A 403 4.26 11.60 17.05
CA LEU A 403 3.43 12.35 16.11
C LEU A 403 2.95 13.66 16.73
N ASP A 404 2.45 13.60 17.96
CA ASP A 404 1.91 14.75 18.69
C ASP A 404 1.82 14.47 20.20
N ASN A 405 1.62 15.50 21.01
CA ASN A 405 1.35 15.41 22.44
C ASN A 405 0.29 16.42 22.90
N ALA A 406 -0.45 16.05 23.94
CA ALA A 406 -1.51 16.85 24.51
C ALA A 406 -1.58 16.67 26.03
N SER A 407 -2.04 17.71 26.75
CA SER A 407 -2.42 17.58 28.16
C SER A 407 -3.86 17.07 28.29
N LEU A 408 -4.18 16.46 29.44
CA LEU A 408 -5.56 16.13 29.76
C LEU A 408 -6.39 17.38 30.07
N ASN A 409 -7.54 17.50 29.43
CA ASN A 409 -8.60 18.42 29.83
C ASN A 409 -9.77 17.59 30.37
N GLY A 410 -9.90 17.53 31.69
CA GLY A 410 -10.73 16.54 32.36
C GLY A 410 -10.22 15.13 32.06
N ASN A 411 -11.03 14.32 31.39
CA ASN A 411 -10.72 12.93 31.06
C ASN A 411 -10.30 12.74 29.60
N VAL A 412 -10.00 13.81 28.86
CA VAL A 412 -9.76 13.72 27.41
C VAL A 412 -8.44 14.40 27.02
N ALA A 413 -7.60 13.67 26.29
CA ALA A 413 -6.49 14.24 25.52
C ALA A 413 -6.97 14.44 24.07
N SER A 414 -6.84 15.67 23.55
CA SER A 414 -7.24 16.01 22.18
C SER A 414 -6.00 16.36 21.36
N PHE A 415 -5.72 15.57 20.34
CA PHE A 415 -4.72 15.83 19.31
C PHE A 415 -5.45 16.48 18.13
N THR A 416 -5.13 17.73 17.81
CA THR A 416 -5.85 18.51 16.79
C THR A 416 -4.89 19.02 15.74
N GLY A 417 -5.29 19.01 14.47
CA GLY A 417 -4.40 19.42 13.37
C GLY A 417 -3.22 18.45 13.18
N LEU A 418 -3.47 17.16 13.39
CA LEU A 418 -2.50 16.08 13.26
C LEU A 418 -2.07 15.86 11.80
N ASP A 419 -3.00 16.06 10.85
CA ASP A 419 -2.82 15.89 9.40
C ASP A 419 -2.13 14.55 9.02
N TYR A 420 -2.46 13.47 9.75
CA TYR A 420 -1.79 12.18 9.61
C TYR A 420 -2.37 11.37 8.44
N ASN A 421 -1.55 11.18 7.40
CA ASN A 421 -1.96 10.50 6.18
C ASN A 421 -1.85 8.98 6.26
N ILE A 422 -2.96 8.31 5.99
CA ILE A 422 -3.07 6.86 5.91
C ILE A 422 -3.36 6.51 4.45
N SER A 423 -2.45 5.78 3.82
CA SER A 423 -2.63 5.37 2.42
C SER A 423 -3.82 4.43 2.26
N LYS A 424 -4.44 4.45 1.08
CA LYS A 424 -5.56 3.60 0.71
C LYS A 424 -5.31 2.14 1.08
N ASP A 425 -6.29 1.54 1.75
CA ASP A 425 -6.32 0.15 2.20
C ASP A 425 -5.19 -0.24 3.18
N ALA A 426 -4.40 0.74 3.65
CA ALA A 426 -3.34 0.52 4.63
C ALA A 426 -3.86 0.63 6.06
N THR A 427 -3.27 -0.18 6.94
CA THR A 427 -3.44 -0.09 8.39
C THR A 427 -2.20 0.56 9.00
N LYS A 428 -2.41 1.49 9.94
CA LYS A 428 -1.40 2.13 10.75
C LYS A 428 -1.64 1.82 12.22
N THR A 429 -0.56 1.51 12.94
CA THR A 429 -0.63 1.20 14.37
C THR A 429 -0.11 2.39 15.16
N LEU A 430 -0.95 2.93 16.03
CA LEU A 430 -0.65 4.08 16.87
C LEU A 430 -0.55 3.65 18.33
N THR A 431 0.37 4.26 19.06
CA THR A 431 0.60 4.00 20.49
C THR A 431 0.35 5.26 21.30
N VAL A 432 -0.47 5.17 22.33
CA VAL A 432 -0.67 6.21 23.34
C VAL A 432 0.24 5.94 24.52
N LYS A 433 1.02 6.95 24.89
CA LYS A 433 1.89 6.94 26.07
C LYS A 433 1.54 8.09 27.00
N VAL A 434 1.79 7.93 28.28
CA VAL A 434 1.51 8.95 29.30
C VAL A 434 2.70 9.18 30.21
N ASP A 435 2.88 10.42 30.64
CA ASP A 435 3.71 10.75 31.78
C ASP A 435 2.87 10.66 33.05
N VAL A 436 3.35 9.88 34.01
CA VAL A 436 2.73 9.72 35.33
C VAL A 436 3.49 10.55 36.35
N ARG A 437 2.77 11.29 37.18
CA ARG A 437 3.31 12.11 38.28
C ARG A 437 2.58 11.83 39.58
N ASN A 438 3.21 12.15 40.70
CA ASN A 438 2.61 12.08 42.04
C ASN A 438 2.04 10.69 42.39
N ALA A 439 2.61 9.62 41.84
CA ALA A 439 2.18 8.28 42.20
C ALA A 439 2.32 8.07 43.72
N GLY A 440 1.29 7.50 44.34
CA GLY A 440 1.28 7.22 45.77
C GLY A 440 1.41 5.73 46.05
N GLU A 441 1.36 5.38 47.34
CA GLU A 441 1.30 3.97 47.75
C GLU A 441 -0.02 3.29 47.35
N ALA A 442 -1.11 4.06 47.31
CA ALA A 442 -2.41 3.61 46.83
C ALA A 442 -2.39 3.46 45.30
N VAL A 443 -2.91 2.33 44.82
CA VAL A 443 -2.93 2.01 43.39
C VAL A 443 -3.83 3.00 42.64
N THR A 444 -3.28 3.61 41.61
CA THR A 444 -4.04 4.37 40.61
C THR A 444 -4.21 3.52 39.36
N THR A 445 -5.44 3.32 38.90
CA THR A 445 -5.72 2.63 37.65
C THR A 445 -5.91 3.64 36.53
N ILE A 446 -5.22 3.43 35.41
CA ILE A 446 -5.30 4.23 34.19
C ILE A 446 -5.84 3.34 33.08
N THR A 447 -6.96 3.72 32.48
CA THR A 447 -7.56 3.03 31.32
C THR A 447 -7.77 4.05 30.21
N ALA A 448 -7.21 3.79 29.03
CA ALA A 448 -7.33 4.66 27.86
C ALA A 448 -8.23 4.05 26.79
N SER A 449 -9.05 4.87 26.13
CA SER A 449 -9.91 4.43 25.03
C SER A 449 -10.10 5.49 23.96
N SER A 450 -10.44 5.05 22.76
CA SER A 450 -10.88 5.92 21.67
C SER A 450 -11.91 5.19 20.82
N SER A 451 -12.76 5.95 20.14
CA SER A 451 -13.86 5.43 19.34
C SER A 451 -13.99 6.18 18.02
N ALA A 452 -14.80 5.64 17.11
CA ALA A 452 -15.08 6.30 15.85
C ALA A 452 -15.52 7.76 16.02
N SER A 453 -16.31 8.09 17.04
CA SER A 453 -16.78 9.45 17.33
C SER A 453 -15.67 10.42 17.75
N ASP A 454 -14.53 9.90 18.21
CA ASP A 454 -13.38 10.68 18.68
C ASP A 454 -12.44 11.12 17.55
N LEU A 455 -12.72 10.74 16.30
CA LEU A 455 -11.89 11.05 15.14
C LEU A 455 -12.50 12.15 14.26
N VAL A 456 -11.66 12.95 13.62
CA VAL A 456 -12.02 13.78 12.46
C VAL A 456 -11.10 13.38 11.32
N ALA A 457 -11.69 12.96 10.19
CA ALA A 457 -10.92 12.45 9.08
C ALA A 457 -11.57 12.76 7.74
N GLU A 458 -10.74 12.97 6.73
CA GLU A 458 -11.12 13.38 5.38
C GLU A 458 -10.43 12.50 4.33
N ASN A 459 -11.03 12.37 3.15
CA ASN A 459 -10.45 11.64 2.02
C ASN A 459 -9.46 12.53 1.24
N SER A 460 -8.93 12.00 0.14
CA SER A 460 -7.93 12.72 -0.67
C SER A 460 -8.43 14.02 -1.33
N VAL A 461 -9.75 14.25 -1.35
CA VAL A 461 -10.38 15.46 -1.91
C VAL A 461 -10.94 16.41 -0.83
N GLY A 462 -10.75 16.09 0.46
CA GLY A 462 -11.16 16.92 1.59
C GLY A 462 -12.59 16.67 2.09
N ASP A 463 -13.26 15.62 1.61
CA ASP A 463 -14.59 15.26 2.12
C ASP A 463 -14.49 14.39 3.37
N THR A 464 -15.41 14.60 4.31
CA THR A 464 -15.49 13.78 5.52
C THR A 464 -15.75 12.31 5.19
N VAL A 465 -15.04 11.40 5.86
CA VAL A 465 -15.18 9.96 5.62
C VAL A 465 -16.07 9.26 6.66
N ALA A 466 -16.62 8.10 6.28
CA ALA A 466 -17.32 7.24 7.23
C ALA A 466 -16.31 6.68 8.26
N ARG A 467 -16.66 6.73 9.56
CA ARG A 467 -15.81 6.25 10.66
C ARG A 467 -16.49 5.14 11.43
N SER A 468 -15.75 4.11 11.84
CA SER A 468 -16.31 3.02 12.65
C SER A 468 -15.26 2.32 13.53
N GLY A 469 -15.74 1.59 14.54
CA GLY A 469 -14.91 0.83 15.47
C GLY A 469 -14.52 1.59 16.74
N SER A 470 -13.75 0.91 17.58
CA SER A 470 -13.29 1.41 18.87
C SER A 470 -12.05 0.66 19.33
N ALA A 471 -11.23 1.31 20.14
CA ALA A 471 -10.11 0.72 20.84
C ALA A 471 -10.23 1.01 22.34
N ASN A 472 -10.51 -0.03 23.13
CA ASN A 472 -10.62 0.05 24.57
C ASN A 472 -9.41 -0.65 25.18
N GLY A 473 -8.53 0.12 25.83
CA GLY A 473 -7.36 -0.41 26.50
C GLY A 473 -7.72 -1.20 27.75
N TYR A 474 -6.69 -1.77 28.38
CA TYR A 474 -6.80 -2.49 29.64
C TYR A 474 -6.38 -1.59 30.80
N ASP A 475 -6.77 -2.00 32.00
CA ASP A 475 -6.38 -1.31 33.24
C ASP A 475 -4.89 -1.43 33.48
N ILE A 476 -4.19 -0.30 33.50
CA ILE A 476 -2.79 -0.21 33.92
C ILE A 476 -2.74 0.40 35.31
N SER A 477 -2.36 -0.41 36.29
CA SER A 477 -2.24 0.01 37.69
C SER A 477 -0.86 0.63 37.93
N VAL A 478 -0.81 1.75 38.65
CA VAL A 478 0.42 2.48 38.96
C VAL A 478 0.51 2.77 40.46
N ARG A 479 1.72 2.64 41.02
CA ARG A 479 2.09 2.97 42.40
C ARG A 479 3.53 3.50 42.48
N SER A 480 3.89 4.19 43.56
CA SER A 480 5.25 4.72 43.77
C SER A 480 6.31 3.65 44.09
N ALA A 481 5.93 2.62 44.85
CA ALA A 481 6.84 1.54 45.25
C ALA A 481 6.11 0.19 45.26
N GLY A 482 6.81 -0.89 44.93
CA GLY A 482 6.26 -2.24 44.96
C GLY A 482 7.07 -3.27 44.19
N LEU A 483 6.39 -4.34 43.77
CA LEU A 483 7.00 -5.40 42.96
C LEU A 483 6.63 -5.23 41.48
N GLU A 484 7.63 -5.23 40.62
CA GLU A 484 7.45 -5.60 39.21
C GLU A 484 7.35 -7.12 39.12
N ILE A 485 6.20 -7.66 38.70
CA ILE A 485 5.91 -9.10 38.73
C ILE A 485 5.78 -9.63 37.31
N ALA A 486 6.58 -10.65 36.98
CA ALA A 486 6.55 -11.33 35.69
C ALA A 486 6.40 -12.84 35.86
N LEU A 487 5.54 -13.46 35.05
CA LEU A 487 5.44 -14.91 34.97
C LEU A 487 6.48 -15.47 34.00
N VAL A 488 7.48 -16.18 34.52
CA VAL A 488 8.56 -16.78 33.71
C VAL A 488 8.10 -18.07 33.06
N SER A 489 7.41 -18.93 33.81
CA SER A 489 6.80 -20.14 33.28
C SER A 489 5.72 -20.68 34.20
N ARG A 490 4.88 -21.54 33.66
CA ARG A 490 3.79 -22.22 34.36
C ARG A 490 3.64 -23.64 33.85
N SER A 491 3.34 -24.57 34.73
CA SER A 491 3.00 -25.95 34.39
C SER A 491 1.98 -26.50 35.38
N ILE A 492 1.27 -27.56 34.97
CA ILE A 492 0.42 -28.32 35.86
C ILE A 492 0.62 -29.80 35.56
N THR A 493 0.75 -30.61 36.61
CA THR A 493 0.93 -32.05 36.49
C THR A 493 -0.04 -32.80 37.39
N THR A 494 -0.40 -34.00 36.96
CA THR A 494 -1.26 -34.94 37.69
C THR A 494 -0.39 -36.04 38.29
N ASN A 495 -0.61 -36.40 39.55
CA ASN A 495 0.06 -37.53 40.19
C ASN A 495 -0.91 -38.31 41.09
N GLY A 496 -0.63 -39.59 41.33
CA GLY A 496 -1.47 -40.50 42.10
C GLY A 496 -2.31 -41.44 41.23
N VAL A 497 -3.24 -42.15 41.88
CA VAL A 497 -4.14 -43.13 41.26
C VAL A 497 -5.57 -42.59 41.17
N THR A 498 -6.43 -43.26 40.40
CA THR A 498 -7.86 -42.91 40.26
C THR A 498 -8.52 -42.72 41.62
N GLN A 499 -9.50 -41.82 41.70
CA GLN A 499 -10.20 -41.46 42.95
C GLN A 499 -11.06 -42.62 43.51
N ALA A 500 -10.44 -43.72 43.94
CA ALA A 500 -11.02 -44.88 44.67
C ALA A 500 -10.93 -44.68 46.20
N SER A 501 -11.67 -45.46 47.01
CA SER A 501 -11.96 -45.15 48.43
C SER A 501 -10.75 -44.84 49.33
N ASP A 502 -9.54 -45.32 48.99
CA ASP A 502 -8.30 -45.11 49.77
C ASP A 502 -7.19 -44.39 48.98
N ALA A 503 -7.53 -43.84 47.82
CA ALA A 503 -6.60 -43.22 46.87
C ALA A 503 -6.73 -41.68 46.87
N THR A 504 -5.60 -40.98 46.90
CA THR A 504 -5.53 -39.52 46.72
C THR A 504 -4.74 -39.21 45.45
N SER A 505 -5.43 -38.73 44.41
CA SER A 505 -4.80 -38.06 43.28
C SER A 505 -4.49 -36.60 43.62
N THR A 506 -3.56 -36.01 42.91
CA THR A 506 -3.07 -34.64 43.13
C THR A 506 -2.88 -33.94 41.81
N LEU A 507 -3.24 -32.65 41.79
CA LEU A 507 -2.85 -31.71 40.76
C LEU A 507 -1.84 -30.75 41.36
N THR A 508 -0.67 -30.64 40.75
CA THR A 508 0.37 -29.71 41.20
C THR A 508 0.61 -28.69 40.09
N ALA A 509 0.16 -27.46 40.32
CA ALA A 509 0.51 -26.32 39.49
C ALA A 509 1.82 -25.73 39.99
N THR A 510 2.76 -25.48 39.08
CA THR A 510 4.05 -24.84 39.38
C THR A 510 4.16 -23.57 38.56
N PHE A 511 4.43 -22.45 39.22
CA PHE A 511 4.66 -21.15 38.61
C PHE A 511 6.06 -20.67 38.96
N ASN A 512 6.83 -20.28 37.96
CA ASN A 512 8.07 -19.54 38.18
C ASN A 512 7.76 -18.06 38.05
N VAL A 513 7.68 -17.36 39.18
CA VAL A 513 7.31 -15.94 39.25
C VAL A 513 8.56 -15.12 39.54
N ARG A 514 8.93 -14.23 38.63
CA ARG A 514 9.98 -13.24 38.87
C ARG A 514 9.36 -12.01 39.52
N VAL A 515 10.00 -11.51 40.57
CA VAL A 515 9.68 -10.21 41.16
C VAL A 515 10.93 -9.36 41.23
N LYS A 516 10.77 -8.05 41.07
CA LYS A 516 11.82 -7.06 41.28
C LYS A 516 11.29 -5.96 42.20
N ALA A 517 12.03 -5.62 43.25
CA ALA A 517 11.69 -4.50 44.13
C ALA A 517 12.02 -3.18 43.43
N LEU A 518 11.07 -2.26 43.40
CA LEU A 518 11.22 -0.92 42.80
C LEU A 518 10.62 0.13 43.73
N GLY A 519 11.27 1.30 43.80
CA GLY A 519 10.84 2.47 44.56
C GLY A 519 11.12 2.41 46.06
N ASP A 520 11.25 1.20 46.64
CA ASP A 520 11.62 0.95 48.03
C ASP A 520 12.10 -0.50 48.22
N ASP A 521 12.68 -0.80 49.39
CA ASP A 521 12.95 -2.14 49.88
C ASP A 521 11.64 -2.89 50.16
N ILE A 522 11.49 -4.12 49.67
CA ILE A 522 10.24 -4.88 49.78
C ILE A 522 10.39 -6.07 50.71
N THR A 523 9.57 -6.13 51.76
CA THR A 523 9.49 -7.31 52.63
C THR A 523 8.64 -8.42 52.00
N LEU A 524 9.19 -9.63 51.99
CA LEU A 524 8.64 -10.85 51.44
C LEU A 524 8.46 -11.90 52.54
N GLY A 525 7.26 -12.48 52.66
CA GLY A 525 6.95 -13.52 53.63
C GLY A 525 7.01 -14.93 53.03
N THR A 526 7.53 -15.90 53.80
CA THR A 526 7.43 -17.33 53.47
C THR A 526 6.00 -17.84 53.68
N VAL A 527 5.71 -19.09 53.30
CA VAL A 527 4.43 -19.76 53.63
C VAL A 527 4.06 -19.75 55.12
N ALA A 528 5.05 -19.67 56.02
CA ALA A 528 4.85 -19.64 57.47
C ALA A 528 4.80 -18.22 58.06
N SER A 529 4.92 -17.19 57.21
CA SER A 529 4.72 -15.80 57.62
C SER A 529 3.24 -15.55 57.93
N SER A 530 2.95 -14.55 58.78
CA SER A 530 1.61 -14.00 58.92
C SER A 530 1.14 -13.27 57.66
N THR A 531 2.08 -12.87 56.79
CA THR A 531 1.84 -12.15 55.53
C THR A 531 2.60 -12.83 54.38
N PRO A 532 2.24 -14.08 54.05
CA PRO A 532 2.94 -14.87 53.03
C PRO A 532 2.76 -14.25 51.64
N MET A 533 3.82 -14.23 50.80
CA MET A 533 3.71 -13.73 49.42
C MET A 533 2.61 -14.42 48.62
N PHE A 534 2.53 -15.74 48.78
CA PHE A 534 1.50 -16.58 48.20
C PHE A 534 0.77 -17.31 49.33
N ASN A 535 -0.54 -17.09 49.44
CA ASN A 535 -1.41 -17.78 50.39
C ASN A 535 -2.40 -18.71 49.66
N ASN A 536 -2.99 -19.64 50.40
CA ASN A 536 -3.92 -20.63 49.86
C ASN A 536 -5.36 -20.12 49.66
N THR A 537 -5.66 -18.87 50.04
CA THR A 537 -7.04 -18.33 50.04
C THR A 537 -7.28 -17.38 48.87
N ASN A 538 -6.34 -16.47 48.61
CA ASN A 538 -6.48 -15.36 47.68
C ASN A 538 -5.45 -15.38 46.54
N SER A 539 -4.28 -16.03 46.74
CA SER A 539 -3.21 -15.98 45.73
C SER A 539 -3.47 -16.84 44.50
N PHE A 540 -4.36 -17.83 44.60
CA PHE A 540 -4.66 -18.76 43.52
C PHE A 540 -6.16 -18.86 43.28
N ALA A 541 -6.54 -18.87 42.01
CA ALA A 541 -7.89 -19.21 41.57
C ALA A 541 -7.86 -20.57 40.88
N VAL A 542 -8.84 -21.42 41.17
CA VAL A 542 -9.02 -22.71 40.49
C VAL A 542 -10.18 -22.58 39.51
N TYR A 543 -9.96 -23.05 38.29
CA TYR A 543 -10.98 -23.09 37.26
C TYR A 543 -11.29 -24.53 36.91
N LYS A 544 -12.57 -24.82 36.72
CA LYS A 544 -13.07 -26.10 36.25
C LYS A 544 -13.85 -25.89 34.96
N ASN A 545 -13.44 -26.57 33.89
CA ASN A 545 -14.02 -26.40 32.54
C ASN A 545 -14.08 -24.91 32.14
N GLY A 546 -13.01 -24.16 32.39
CA GLY A 546 -12.92 -22.72 32.15
C GLY A 546 -13.69 -21.79 33.10
N VAL A 547 -14.42 -22.30 34.11
CA VAL A 547 -15.20 -21.48 35.05
C VAL A 547 -14.56 -21.49 36.44
N ALA A 548 -14.41 -20.31 37.07
CA ALA A 548 -13.88 -20.20 38.42
C ALA A 548 -14.74 -21.00 39.41
N CYS A 549 -14.10 -21.80 40.26
CA CYS A 549 -14.79 -22.65 41.24
C CYS A 549 -14.07 -22.67 42.57
N ASP A 550 -14.83 -22.82 43.66
CA ASP A 550 -14.25 -23.13 44.96
C ASP A 550 -13.57 -24.50 44.90
N HIS A 551 -12.31 -24.55 45.32
CA HIS A 551 -11.55 -25.79 45.28
C HIS A 551 -12.05 -26.82 46.28
N GLY A 552 -12.76 -26.43 47.36
CA GLY A 552 -13.51 -27.32 48.29
C GLY A 552 -12.70 -28.44 48.98
N SER A 553 -11.45 -28.65 48.59
CA SER A 553 -10.49 -29.62 49.08
C SER A 553 -9.40 -28.92 49.88
N THR A 554 -8.64 -29.72 50.63
CA THR A 554 -7.36 -29.28 51.18
C THR A 554 -6.52 -28.79 50.00
N VAL A 555 -5.84 -27.66 50.15
CA VAL A 555 -4.88 -27.14 49.18
C VAL A 555 -3.59 -26.85 49.90
N ALA A 556 -2.46 -27.05 49.23
CA ALA A 556 -1.16 -26.75 49.78
C ALA A 556 -0.42 -25.78 48.87
N VAL A 557 0.18 -24.75 49.49
CA VAL A 557 1.10 -23.82 48.81
C VAL A 557 2.49 -24.09 49.34
N SER A 558 3.49 -24.17 48.45
CA SER A 558 4.88 -24.23 48.87
C SER A 558 5.79 -23.38 47.99
N TYR A 559 6.68 -22.65 48.63
CA TYR A 559 7.79 -21.91 48.03
C TYR A 559 8.81 -21.59 49.13
N THR A 560 10.04 -21.33 48.75
CA THR A 560 11.10 -20.90 49.66
C THR A 560 11.62 -19.53 49.22
N LEU A 561 11.98 -18.70 50.20
CA LEU A 561 12.62 -17.42 49.91
C LEU A 561 14.11 -17.67 49.62
N PRO A 562 14.65 -17.19 48.48
CA PRO A 562 16.06 -17.36 48.15
C PRO A 562 16.98 -16.62 49.11
N SER A 563 18.21 -17.13 49.26
CA SER A 563 19.23 -16.57 50.16
C SER A 563 19.75 -15.19 49.77
N SER A 564 19.34 -14.67 48.60
CA SER A 564 19.67 -13.33 48.12
C SER A 564 18.88 -12.22 48.83
N CYS A 565 17.88 -12.58 49.64
CA CYS A 565 17.16 -11.62 50.48
C CYS A 565 17.81 -11.52 51.87
N THR A 566 17.77 -10.34 52.48
CA THR A 566 18.27 -10.14 53.84
C THR A 566 17.22 -10.59 54.85
N PRO A 567 17.48 -11.54 55.76
CA PRO A 567 16.53 -11.90 56.81
C PRO A 567 16.15 -10.69 57.66
N SER A 568 14.87 -10.48 57.95
CA SER A 568 14.39 -9.40 58.82
C SER A 568 13.83 -9.96 60.13
N GLU A 569 12.65 -10.54 60.07
CA GLU A 569 11.92 -11.15 61.20
C GLU A 569 11.67 -12.64 60.93
N ALA A 570 11.13 -13.35 61.93
CA ALA A 570 10.77 -14.76 61.75
C ALA A 570 9.90 -14.95 60.50
N ASN A 571 10.31 -15.86 59.62
CA ASN A 571 9.60 -16.22 58.39
C ASN A 571 9.50 -15.12 57.31
N ASN A 572 10.28 -14.02 57.41
CA ASN A 572 10.29 -12.91 56.45
C ASN A 572 11.73 -12.55 56.01
N CYS A 573 11.86 -11.91 54.84
CA CYS A 573 13.10 -11.32 54.36
C CYS A 573 12.84 -10.02 53.59
N VAL A 574 13.87 -9.19 53.44
CA VAL A 574 13.84 -7.94 52.68
C VAL A 574 14.57 -8.14 51.36
N LEU A 575 13.86 -7.87 50.26
CA LEU A 575 14.42 -7.71 48.93
C LEU A 575 14.78 -6.24 48.73
N ALA A 576 16.08 -5.94 48.69
CA ALA A 576 16.54 -4.57 48.50
C ALA A 576 16.09 -3.99 47.14
N GLU A 577 15.83 -2.69 47.10
CA GLU A 577 15.43 -1.98 45.87
C GLU A 577 16.39 -2.29 44.70
N GLY A 578 15.81 -2.51 43.52
CA GLY A 578 16.52 -2.81 42.29
C GLY A 578 16.88 -4.28 42.10
N ASN A 579 16.84 -5.10 43.16
CA ASN A 579 17.13 -6.53 43.07
C ASN A 579 15.93 -7.33 42.55
N GLU A 580 16.24 -8.38 41.79
CA GLU A 580 15.25 -9.31 41.24
C GLU A 580 15.46 -10.74 41.73
N ILE A 581 14.37 -11.48 41.90
CA ILE A 581 14.34 -12.88 42.34
C ILE A 581 13.26 -13.64 41.58
N THR A 582 13.51 -14.91 41.25
CA THR A 582 12.49 -15.83 40.71
C THR A 582 12.13 -16.92 41.73
N PHE A 583 10.83 -17.08 42.00
CA PHE A 583 10.29 -18.07 42.92
C PHE A 583 9.63 -19.22 42.16
N PRO A 584 10.05 -20.48 42.39
CA PRO A 584 9.23 -21.63 42.05
C PRO A 584 8.15 -21.79 43.12
N VAL A 585 6.91 -21.45 42.78
CA VAL A 585 5.76 -21.57 43.66
C VAL A 585 4.91 -22.74 43.20
N THR A 586 4.61 -23.66 44.11
CA THR A 586 3.68 -24.76 43.84
C THR A 586 2.36 -24.54 44.56
N PHE A 587 1.27 -24.81 43.85
CA PHE A 587 -0.09 -24.89 44.36
C PHE A 587 -0.63 -26.28 44.07
N GLN A 588 -0.97 -27.02 45.12
CA GLN A 588 -1.41 -28.40 45.03
C GLN A 588 -2.87 -28.53 45.44
N ILE A 589 -3.65 -29.18 44.57
CA ILE A 589 -5.05 -29.54 44.81
C ILE A 589 -5.11 -31.05 45.03
N TYR A 590 -5.72 -31.48 46.13
CA TYR A 590 -6.00 -32.90 46.35
C TYR A 590 -7.32 -33.28 45.70
N GLY A 591 -7.33 -34.45 45.04
CA GLY A 591 -8.50 -35.04 44.38
C GLY A 591 -9.63 -35.41 45.35
N ARG A 592 -9.42 -35.32 46.67
CA ARG A 592 -10.45 -35.56 47.68
C ARG A 592 -10.53 -34.40 48.66
N GLN A 593 -11.74 -34.17 49.16
CA GLN A 593 -12.00 -33.26 50.27
C GLN A 593 -11.53 -33.86 51.60
N ALA A 594 -11.40 -33.02 52.63
CA ALA A 594 -11.02 -33.46 53.98
C ALA A 594 -11.98 -34.49 54.60
N ASN A 595 -13.24 -34.51 54.16
CA ASN A 595 -14.26 -35.50 54.56
C ASN A 595 -14.19 -36.81 53.76
N GLY A 596 -13.20 -36.98 52.87
CA GLY A 596 -13.02 -38.16 52.03
C GLY A 596 -13.80 -38.16 50.70
N THR A 597 -14.66 -37.16 50.44
CA THR A 597 -15.44 -37.08 49.19
C THR A 597 -14.55 -36.75 47.99
N ALA A 598 -14.74 -37.45 46.87
CA ALA A 598 -14.04 -37.18 45.61
C ALA A 598 -14.39 -35.79 45.04
N LEU A 599 -13.40 -35.09 44.49
CA LEU A 599 -13.65 -33.89 43.71
C LEU A 599 -14.41 -34.26 42.45
N THR A 600 -15.34 -33.39 42.05
CA THR A 600 -16.18 -33.65 40.88
C THR A 600 -15.31 -33.79 39.63
N SER A 601 -15.66 -34.73 38.74
CA SER A 601 -14.94 -34.88 37.46
C SER A 601 -15.00 -33.58 36.62
N GLY A 602 -13.91 -33.32 35.89
CA GLY A 602 -13.72 -32.15 35.04
C GLY A 602 -12.26 -31.94 34.66
N ILE A 603 -12.01 -30.98 33.79
CA ILE A 603 -10.67 -30.44 33.51
C ILE A 603 -10.44 -29.21 34.37
N TYR A 604 -9.24 -29.09 34.92
CA TYR A 604 -8.86 -28.10 35.92
C TYR A 604 -7.65 -27.30 35.46
N SER A 605 -7.66 -26.01 35.74
CA SER A 605 -6.49 -25.13 35.66
C SER A 605 -6.39 -24.28 36.91
N VAL A 606 -5.19 -23.75 37.15
CA VAL A 606 -4.91 -22.87 38.30
C VAL A 606 -4.33 -21.57 37.77
N GLY A 607 -4.80 -20.44 38.27
CA GLY A 607 -4.22 -19.14 37.98
C GLY A 607 -3.72 -18.42 39.22
N ILE A 608 -2.70 -17.59 39.06
CA ILE A 608 -2.30 -16.64 40.11
C ILE A 608 -3.27 -15.48 40.09
N ALA A 609 -3.90 -15.18 41.23
CA ALA A 609 -4.83 -14.07 41.39
C ALA A 609 -4.24 -12.91 42.20
N GLN A 610 -3.36 -13.21 43.17
CA GLN A 610 -2.81 -12.20 44.07
C GLN A 610 -1.38 -12.56 44.48
N VAL A 611 -0.50 -11.56 44.52
CA VAL A 611 0.81 -11.62 45.19
C VAL A 611 0.82 -10.59 46.32
N GLN A 612 1.12 -11.03 47.54
CA GLN A 612 1.24 -10.16 48.72
C GLN A 612 2.69 -9.76 48.97
N TRP A 613 2.89 -8.58 49.54
CA TRP A 613 4.20 -8.03 49.86
C TRP A 613 4.08 -6.86 50.86
N GLY A 614 5.20 -6.44 51.46
CA GLY A 614 5.24 -5.24 52.32
C GLY A 614 4.25 -5.26 53.48
N TYR A 615 4.13 -6.40 54.15
CA TYR A 615 3.28 -6.67 55.32
C TYR A 615 1.75 -6.58 55.15
N ASN A 616 1.18 -5.95 54.12
CA ASN A 616 -0.28 -5.96 53.84
C ASN A 616 -0.64 -5.46 52.43
N LYS A 617 0.35 -5.23 51.56
CA LYS A 617 0.11 -4.76 50.20
C LYS A 617 -0.10 -5.97 49.30
N SER A 618 -0.87 -5.77 48.23
CA SER A 618 -1.08 -6.82 47.25
C SER A 618 -1.17 -6.27 45.84
N SER A 619 -0.73 -7.08 44.90
CA SER A 619 -0.89 -6.87 43.47
C SER A 619 -1.89 -7.91 42.96
N THR A 620 -2.95 -7.47 42.28
CA THR A 620 -4.12 -8.30 41.89
C THR A 620 -4.41 -8.26 40.40
N PHE A 621 -3.54 -7.62 39.61
CA PHE A 621 -3.73 -7.45 38.16
C PHE A 621 -3.83 -8.79 37.39
N MET A 622 -3.31 -9.87 37.99
CA MET A 622 -3.26 -11.23 37.45
C MET A 622 -4.62 -11.96 37.54
N ALA A 623 -5.50 -11.50 38.43
CA ALA A 623 -6.79 -12.15 38.69
C ALA A 623 -7.67 -12.20 37.44
N GLY A 624 -8.07 -13.41 37.06
CA GLY A 624 -8.93 -13.68 35.89
C GLY A 624 -8.18 -13.71 34.56
N GLU A 625 -6.87 -13.43 34.54
CA GLU A 625 -6.10 -13.35 33.30
C GLU A 625 -5.63 -14.73 32.84
N ILE A 626 -5.94 -15.09 31.59
CA ILE A 626 -5.55 -16.38 31.01
C ILE A 626 -4.03 -16.53 30.91
N ASP A 627 -3.30 -15.43 30.77
CA ASP A 627 -1.83 -15.37 30.75
C ASP A 627 -1.20 -15.65 32.12
N TRP A 628 -2.02 -15.71 33.18
CA TRP A 628 -1.60 -16.08 34.53
C TRP A 628 -2.13 -17.45 34.99
N SER A 629 -2.75 -18.23 34.08
CA SER A 629 -3.37 -19.53 34.36
C SER A 629 -2.69 -20.71 33.65
N THR A 630 -2.52 -21.85 34.32
CA THR A 630 -1.96 -23.07 33.71
C THR A 630 -2.83 -23.59 32.56
N SER A 631 -2.30 -24.54 31.78
CA SER A 631 -3.13 -25.38 30.92
C SER A 631 -4.17 -26.17 31.73
N GLU A 632 -5.17 -26.72 31.05
CA GLU A 632 -6.20 -27.56 31.67
C GLU A 632 -5.76 -29.03 31.71
N VAL A 633 -6.02 -29.71 32.83
CA VAL A 633 -5.77 -31.15 33.04
C VAL A 633 -6.86 -31.80 33.87
N SER A 634 -7.16 -33.08 33.64
CA SER A 634 -8.07 -33.85 34.49
C SER A 634 -7.31 -34.58 35.60
N PHE A 635 -7.95 -34.79 36.75
CA PHE A 635 -7.43 -35.77 37.71
C PHE A 635 -7.32 -37.17 37.05
N PRO A 636 -6.34 -38.01 37.46
CA PRO A 636 -6.22 -39.40 37.05
C PRO A 636 -7.46 -40.24 37.33
#